data_AF-A0A9E5GDR5-F1
#
_entry.id   AF-A0A9E5GDR5-F1
#
_cell.length_a   1.000
_cell.length_b   1.000
_cell.length_c   1.000
_cell.angle_alpha   90.00
_cell.angle_beta   90.00
_cell.angle_gamma   90.00
#
_symmetry.space_group_name_H-M   'P 1'
#
loop_
_entity.id
_entity.type
_entity.pdbx_description
1 polymer ?
#
loop_
_entity_poly.entity_id
_entity_poly.type
_entity_poly.pdbx_seq_one_letter_code
_entity_poly.pdbx_strand_id
1 'polypeptide(L)' 'MRILIISNLYPPHVLGGYEILCHQVVSYLLDRGHQVHVLTSDHGQASSEETITRTLKVYQGFDK' A
#
# COMPACT_ATOMS: atom_id res chain seq x y z
N MET A 1 17.83 3.84 -3.27
CA MET A 1 17.66 3.70 -1.79
C MET A 1 16.70 2.55 -1.52
N ARG A 2 16.66 2.03 -0.29
CA ARG A 2 15.64 1.06 0.16
C ARG A 2 14.59 1.78 1.00
N ILE A 3 13.33 1.69 0.62
CA ILE A 3 12.22 2.45 1.22
C ILE A 3 11.12 1.46 1.58
N LEU A 4 10.66 1.51 2.84
CA LEU A 4 9.46 0.81 3.29
C LEU A 4 8.34 1.83 3.45
N ILE A 5 7.24 1.63 2.75
CA ILE A 5 6.03 2.44 2.88
C ILE A 5 5.02 1.64 3.68
N ILE A 6 4.48 2.27 4.73
CA ILE A 6 3.45 1.69 5.58
C ILE A 6 2.15 2.45 5.31
N SER A 7 1.11 1.73 4.93
CA SER A 7 -0.21 2.31 4.64
C SER A 7 -1.31 1.47 5.25
N ASN A 8 -2.44 2.07 5.61
CA ASN A 8 -3.59 1.31 6.07
C ASN A 8 -4.20 0.54 4.89
N LEU A 9 -4.42 1.23 3.78
CA LEU A 9 -4.95 0.69 2.55
C LEU A 9 -3.98 0.96 1.40
N TYR A 10 -3.99 0.09 0.41
CA TYR A 10 -3.21 0.22 -0.81
C TYR A 10 -3.98 -0.47 -1.94
N PRO A 11 -3.85 -0.01 -3.20
CA PRO A 11 -4.51 -0.67 -4.32
C PRO A 11 -4.31 -2.19 -4.33
N PRO A 12 -5.34 -2.97 -4.70
CA PRO A 12 -6.58 -2.54 -5.35
C PRO A 12 -7.64 -1.94 -4.39
N HIS A 13 -7.45 -2.01 -3.08
CA HIS A 13 -8.43 -1.45 -2.15
C HIS A 13 -8.25 0.07 -2.01
N VAL A 14 -9.27 0.82 -2.40
CA VAL A 14 -9.26 2.30 -2.43
C VAL A 14 -10.52 2.80 -1.76
N LEU A 15 -10.36 3.62 -0.72
CA LEU A 15 -11.47 4.30 -0.05
C LEU A 15 -11.62 5.74 -0.52
N GLY A 16 -10.51 6.38 -0.90
CA GLY A 16 -10.49 7.74 -1.40
C GLY A 16 -9.20 8.08 -2.16
N GLY A 17 -8.87 9.38 -2.21
CA GLY A 17 -7.72 9.84 -2.98
C GLY A 17 -6.35 9.44 -2.39
N TYR A 18 -6.30 9.08 -1.10
CA TYR A 18 -5.04 8.77 -0.42
C TYR A 18 -4.37 7.52 -1.00
N GLU A 19 -5.11 6.43 -1.20
CA GLU A 19 -4.53 5.17 -1.71
C GLU A 19 -4.01 5.34 -3.15
N ILE A 20 -4.71 6.14 -3.95
CA ILE A 20 -4.32 6.48 -5.32
C ILE A 20 -3.02 7.29 -5.30
N LEU A 21 -2.95 8.32 -4.46
CA LEU A 21 -1.74 9.15 -4.34
C LEU A 21 -0.55 8.34 -3.81
N CYS A 22 -0.78 7.49 -2.81
CA CYS A 22 0.24 6.60 -2.26
C CYS A 22 0.83 5.70 -3.36
N HIS A 23 -0.02 5.09 -4.19
CA HIS A 23 0.42 4.31 -5.34
C HIS A 23 1.21 5.15 -6.35
N GLN A 24 0.75 6.37 -6.68
CA GLN A 24 1.49 7.27 -7.59
C GLN A 24 2.89 7.62 -7.06
N VAL A 25 3.02 7.86 -5.75
CA VAL A 25 4.31 8.10 -5.10
C VAL A 25 5.20 6.86 -5.16
N VAL A 26 4.65 5.67 -4.89
CA VAL A 26 5.38 4.39 -5.03
C VAL A 26 5.92 4.24 -6.45
N SER A 27 5.08 4.41 -7.47
CA SER A 27 5.49 4.34 -8.88
C SER A 27 6.61 5.33 -9.20
N TYR A 28 6.46 6.59 -8.78
CA TYR A 28 7.47 7.62 -9.03
C TYR A 28 8.83 7.36 -8.36
N LEU A 29 8.83 6.71 -7.18
CA LEU A 29 10.04 6.28 -6.50
C LEU A 29 10.68 5.08 -7.20
N LEU A 30 9.88 4.11 -7.65
CA LEU A 30 10.37 2.98 -8.45
C LEU A 30 11.00 3.47 -9.75
N ASP A 31 10.35 4.41 -10.46
CA ASP A 31 10.84 5.01 -11.70
C ASP A 31 12.18 5.75 -11.53
N ARG A 32 12.50 6.20 -10.31
CA ARG A 32 13.79 6.80 -9.94
C ARG A 32 14.87 5.79 -9.58
N GLY A 33 14.58 4.50 -9.65
CA GLY A 33 15.50 3.42 -9.28
C GLY A 33 15.59 3.19 -7.77
N HIS A 34 14.60 3.65 -6.98
CA HIS A 34 14.52 3.24 -5.58
C HIS A 34 13.92 1.84 -5.46
N GLN A 35 14.40 1.05 -4.51
CA GLN A 35 13.77 -0.20 -4.11
C GLN A 35 12.68 0.13 -3.08
N VAL A 36 11.43 -0.12 -3.44
CA VAL A 36 10.28 0.21 -2.59
C VAL A 36 9.56 -1.08 -2.22
N HIS A 37 9.21 -1.20 -0.95
CA HIS A 37 8.32 -2.24 -0.43
C HIS A 37 7.13 -1.59 0.25
N VAL A 38 5.94 -2.13 0.06
CA VAL A 38 4.72 -1.66 0.70
C VAL A 38 4.28 -2.68 1.74
N LEU A 39 4.09 -2.23 2.98
CA LEU A 39 3.44 -3.00 4.04
C LEU A 39 2.07 -2.36 4.30
N THR A 40 1.01 -3.10 4.01
CA THR A 40 -0.37 -2.62 4.10
C THR A 40 -1.27 -3.63 4.82
N SER A 41 -2.50 -3.24 5.10
CA SER A 41 -3.46 -4.15 5.71
C SER A 41 -3.94 -5.26 4.77
N ASP A 42 -4.45 -6.33 5.36
CA ASP A 42 -5.15 -7.40 4.66
C ASP A 42 -6.67 -7.13 4.51
N HIS A 43 -7.11 -5.90 4.77
CA HIS A 43 -8.49 -5.48 4.56
C HIS A 43 -8.86 -5.57 3.07
N GLY A 44 -10.05 -6.14 2.77
CA GLY A 44 -10.51 -6.34 1.40
C GLY A 44 -9.94 -7.56 0.66
N GLN A 45 -9.21 -8.46 1.35
CA GLN A 45 -8.77 -9.78 0.85
C GLN A 45 -7.91 -9.79 -0.43
N ALA A 46 -7.14 -8.74 -0.71
CA ALA A 46 -6.11 -8.81 -1.74
C ALA A 46 -4.92 -9.67 -1.28
N SER A 47 -4.39 -10.52 -2.17
CA SER A 47 -3.20 -11.34 -1.86
C SER A 47 -1.94 -10.48 -1.82
N SER A 48 -0.94 -10.88 -1.03
CA SER A 48 0.38 -10.24 -1.07
C SER A 48 1.07 -10.49 -2.41
N GLU A 49 1.90 -9.53 -2.82
CA GLU A 49 2.75 -9.57 -4.02
C GLU A 49 4.22 -9.44 -3.60
N GLU A 50 5.16 -9.62 -4.53
CA GLU A 50 6.60 -9.63 -4.24
C GLU A 50 7.06 -8.38 -3.47
N THR A 51 6.58 -7.20 -3.85
CA THR A 51 6.93 -5.91 -3.24
C THR A 51 5.81 -5.31 -2.39
N ILE A 52 4.70 -6.04 -2.20
CA ILE A 52 3.52 -5.56 -1.47
C ILE A 52 3.07 -6.65 -0.48
N THR A 53 3.36 -6.45 0.80
CA THR A 53 2.93 -7.35 1.88
C THR A 53 1.64 -6.83 2.51
N ARG A 54 0.61 -7.67 2.54
CA ARG A 54 -0.73 -7.37 3.07
C ARG A 54 -0.97 -8.17 4.33
N THR A 55 -0.55 -7.66 5.48
CA THR A 55 -0.61 -8.37 6.78
C THR A 55 -1.00 -7.50 7.98
N LEU A 56 -1.05 -6.17 7.81
CA LEU A 56 -1.45 -5.28 8.90
C LEU A 56 -2.93 -5.46 9.23
N LYS A 57 -3.29 -5.21 10.48
CA LYS A 57 -4.69 -5.13 10.91
C LYS A 57 -5.07 -3.67 11.10
N VAL A 58 -6.19 -3.27 10.49
CA VAL A 58 -6.74 -1.94 10.72
C VAL A 58 -7.50 -1.98 12.06
N TYR A 59 -7.22 -1.02 12.95
CA TYR A 59 -7.85 -0.97 14.28
C TYR A 59 -9.35 -0.68 14.20
N GLN A 60 -9.75 0.25 13.34
CA GLN A 60 -11.14 0.55 13.03
C GLN A 60 -11.39 0.23 11.57
N GLY A 61 -12.36 -0.62 11.29
CA GLY A 61 -12.77 -0.93 9.92
C GLY A 61 -13.17 0.34 9.16
N PHE A 62 -12.96 0.33 7.85
CA PHE A 62 -13.40 1.42 6.95
C PHE A 62 -14.85 1.24 6.48
N ASP A 63 -15.55 0.27 7.08
CA ASP A 63 -16.97 0.02 6.86
C ASP A 63 -17.74 1.27 7.32
N LYS A 64 -18.59 1.82 6.43
CA LYS A 64 -19.49 2.92 6.79
C LYS A 64 -20.56 2.48 7.77
#